data_AF-A0A960GAM5-F1
#
_entry.id   AF-A0A960GAM5-F1
#
_cell.length_a   1.000
_cell.length_b   1.000
_cell.length_c   1.000
_cell.angle_alpha   90.00
_cell.angle_beta   90.00
_cell.angle_gamma   90.00
#
_symmetry.space_group_name_H-M   'P 1'
#
loop_
_entity.id
_entity.type
_entity.pdbx_description
1 polymer ?
#
loop_
_entity_poly.entity_id
_entity_poly.type
_entity_poly.pdbx_seq_one_letter_code
_entity_poly.pdbx_strand_id
1 'polypeptide(L)'
;FAVLRFAPAVRILVAILAAAFAVINIKDFFWFKRGVSLSIPETSKPGIYDRMRRVLASAQSLPALVASTVILAAGVSFVELACTAGFPVLWTNIVADRDVSPVAFGALLGLYMLIYQLDELVIFGVAVATMRATKLQERQGRTLKLLSGMLMLSLAIVMIVAPSLLNDVGTSLLVFAAAAGATGLILLLDRVIRSPWRATPAATDRHS
;
A
#
# COMPACT_ATOMS: atom_id res chain seq x y z
N PHE A 1 29.91 -8.09 7.93
CA PHE A 1 29.90 -9.03 6.79
C PHE A 1 28.70 -10.00 6.75
N ALA A 2 28.08 -10.39 7.87
CA ALA A 2 26.84 -11.21 7.84
C ALA A 2 25.62 -10.47 7.24
N VAL A 3 25.50 -9.15 7.48
CA VAL A 3 24.36 -8.33 7.03
C VAL A 3 24.26 -8.23 5.49
N LEU A 4 25.40 -8.16 4.78
CA LEU A 4 25.43 -8.07 3.31
C LEU A 4 24.95 -9.36 2.62
N ARG A 5 25.05 -10.51 3.29
CA ARG A 5 24.58 -11.81 2.76
C ARG A 5 23.08 -12.01 2.96
N PHE A 6 22.45 -11.28 3.90
CA PHE A 6 21.01 -11.29 4.14
C PHE A 6 20.22 -10.42 3.15
N ALA A 7 20.85 -9.39 2.58
CA ALA A 7 20.22 -8.45 1.65
C ALA A 7 19.45 -9.13 0.47
N PRO A 8 20.00 -10.13 -0.24
CA PRO A 8 19.26 -10.80 -1.31
C PRO A 8 18.10 -11.66 -0.81
N ALA A 9 18.24 -12.33 0.34
CA ALA A 9 17.18 -13.17 0.91
C ALA A 9 15.98 -12.33 1.39
N VAL A 10 16.26 -11.21 2.07
CA VAL A 10 15.25 -10.25 2.51
C VAL A 10 14.54 -9.66 1.29
N ARG A 11 15.29 -9.27 0.26
CA ARG A 11 14.72 -8.76 -1.00
C ARG A 11 13.79 -9.77 -1.67
N ILE A 12 14.18 -11.04 -1.78
CA ILE A 12 13.34 -12.09 -2.37
C ILE A 12 12.08 -12.30 -1.53
N LEU A 13 12.21 -12.36 -0.20
CA LEU A 13 11.06 -12.48 0.71
C LEU A 13 10.08 -11.32 0.51
N VAL A 14 10.59 -10.09 0.48
CA VAL A 14 9.80 -8.88 0.24
C VAL A 14 9.11 -8.93 -1.12
N ALA A 15 9.82 -9.34 -2.19
CA ALA A 15 9.26 -9.45 -3.53
C ALA A 15 8.14 -10.51 -3.60
N ILE A 16 8.30 -11.65 -2.94
CA ILE A 16 7.26 -12.69 -2.86
C ILE A 16 6.03 -12.18 -2.14
N LEU A 17 6.20 -11.49 -1.00
CA LEU A 17 5.09 -10.90 -0.25
C LEU A 17 4.37 -9.83 -1.07
N ALA A 18 5.12 -8.92 -1.71
CA ALA A 18 4.58 -7.89 -2.59
C ALA A 18 3.82 -8.52 -3.77
N ALA A 19 4.34 -9.58 -4.39
CA ALA A 19 3.66 -10.30 -5.45
C ALA A 19 2.36 -10.96 -4.97
N ALA A 20 2.36 -11.56 -3.77
CA ALA A 20 1.15 -12.15 -3.19
C ALA A 20 0.07 -11.07 -2.95
N PHE A 21 0.43 -9.94 -2.35
CA PHE A 21 -0.50 -8.82 -2.15
C PHE A 21 -0.97 -8.23 -3.50
N ALA A 22 -0.09 -8.13 -4.49
CA ALA A 22 -0.42 -7.64 -5.81
C ALA A 22 -1.48 -8.51 -6.49
N VAL A 23 -1.29 -9.83 -6.49
CA VAL A 23 -2.24 -10.78 -7.08
C VAL A 23 -3.61 -10.67 -6.42
N ILE A 24 -3.66 -10.60 -5.08
CA ILE A 24 -4.93 -10.47 -4.36
C ILE A 24 -5.62 -9.13 -4.69
N ASN A 25 -4.88 -8.03 -4.71
CA ASN A 25 -5.41 -6.70 -5.01
C ASN A 25 -5.94 -6.58 -6.46
N ILE A 26 -5.20 -7.11 -7.43
CA ILE A 26 -5.62 -7.15 -8.85
C ILE A 26 -6.85 -8.06 -9.01
N LYS A 27 -6.83 -9.25 -8.39
CA LYS A 27 -7.98 -10.17 -8.42
C LYS A 27 -9.23 -9.52 -7.84
N ASP A 28 -9.10 -8.83 -6.71
CA ASP A 28 -10.20 -8.11 -6.06
C ASP A 28 -10.78 -7.00 -6.94
N PHE A 29 -10.01 -6.41 -7.86
CA PHE A 29 -10.53 -5.44 -8.83
C PHE A 29 -11.48 -6.11 -9.84
N PHE A 30 -11.12 -7.28 -10.38
CA PHE A 30 -11.93 -7.96 -11.39
C PHE A 30 -13.09 -8.77 -10.79
N TRP A 31 -12.86 -9.46 -9.67
CA TRP A 31 -13.81 -10.31 -8.96
C TRP A 31 -13.99 -9.87 -7.51
N PHE A 32 -14.58 -8.69 -7.34
CA PHE A 32 -14.83 -8.09 -6.04
C PHE A 32 -15.60 -9.04 -5.11
N LYS A 33 -15.05 -9.30 -3.91
CA LYS A 33 -15.61 -10.16 -2.85
C LYS A 33 -15.83 -11.65 -3.23
N ARG A 34 -15.25 -12.18 -4.31
CA ARG A 34 -15.27 -13.63 -4.60
C ARG A 34 -13.98 -14.31 -4.15
N GLY A 35 -14.05 -15.18 -3.12
CA GLY A 35 -12.90 -15.92 -2.58
C GLY A 35 -12.02 -15.10 -1.64
N VAL A 36 -10.69 -15.33 -1.64
CA VAL A 36 -9.72 -14.58 -0.81
C VAL A 36 -9.70 -13.11 -1.22
N SER A 37 -10.04 -12.21 -0.30
CA SER A 37 -10.09 -10.77 -0.54
C SER A 37 -9.54 -10.03 0.66
N LEU A 38 -8.79 -8.95 0.42
CA LEU A 38 -8.30 -8.06 1.48
C LEU A 38 -9.36 -7.06 1.94
N SER A 39 -10.58 -7.09 1.36
CA SER A 39 -11.69 -6.34 1.93
C SER A 39 -12.34 -7.08 3.08
N ILE A 40 -12.69 -6.33 4.13
CA ILE A 40 -13.46 -6.81 5.25
C ILE A 40 -14.83 -7.35 4.76
N PRO A 41 -15.14 -8.64 4.98
CA PRO A 41 -16.45 -9.21 4.63
C PRO A 41 -17.58 -8.51 5.41
N GLU A 42 -18.75 -8.32 4.78
CA GLU A 42 -19.90 -7.69 5.45
C GLU A 42 -20.32 -8.45 6.72
N THR A 43 -20.14 -9.77 6.73
CA THR A 43 -20.44 -10.65 7.88
C THR A 43 -19.50 -10.44 9.07
N SER A 44 -18.27 -9.97 8.84
CA SER A 44 -17.27 -9.74 9.89
C SER A 44 -17.28 -8.29 10.41
N LYS A 45 -17.95 -7.36 9.71
CA LYS A 45 -18.04 -5.95 10.12
C LYS A 45 -18.58 -5.78 11.54
N PRO A 46 -19.72 -6.39 11.95
CA PRO A 46 -20.26 -6.23 13.30
C PRO A 46 -19.27 -6.70 14.37
N GLY A 47 -18.63 -7.86 14.15
CA GLY A 47 -17.64 -8.40 15.08
C GLY A 47 -16.37 -7.56 15.20
N ILE A 48 -15.95 -6.86 14.14
CA ILE A 48 -14.83 -5.90 14.19
C ILE A 48 -15.26 -4.65 14.95
N TYR A 49 -16.44 -4.09 14.68
CA TYR A 49 -16.95 -2.93 15.41
C TYR A 49 -17.15 -3.24 16.91
N ASP A 50 -17.61 -4.44 17.25
CA ASP A 50 -17.75 -4.90 18.63
C ASP A 50 -16.39 -5.07 19.31
N ARG A 51 -15.38 -5.60 18.62
CA ARG A 51 -14.00 -5.64 19.14
C ARG A 51 -13.44 -4.23 19.34
N MET A 52 -13.63 -3.33 18.39
CA MET A 52 -13.23 -1.92 18.51
C MET A 52 -13.92 -1.26 19.71
N ARG A 53 -15.23 -1.45 19.85
CA ARG A 53 -16.00 -0.95 21.00
C ARG A 53 -15.54 -1.58 22.30
N ARG A 54 -15.22 -2.87 22.34
CA ARG A 54 -14.64 -3.52 23.52
C ARG A 54 -13.27 -2.95 23.87
N VAL A 55 -12.40 -2.68 22.90
CA VAL A 55 -11.09 -2.05 23.13
C VAL A 55 -11.25 -0.62 23.66
N LEU A 56 -12.19 0.15 23.13
CA LEU A 56 -12.53 1.49 23.64
C LEU A 56 -13.24 1.44 24.99
N ALA A 57 -14.11 0.45 25.24
CA ALA A 57 -14.78 0.28 26.52
C ALA A 57 -13.82 -0.25 27.59
N SER A 58 -12.82 -1.06 27.20
CA SER A 58 -11.69 -1.46 28.01
C SER A 58 -10.62 -0.37 28.13
N ALA A 59 -10.92 0.89 27.77
CA ALA A 59 -10.05 2.05 27.99
C ALA A 59 -9.68 2.28 29.46
N GLN A 60 -10.23 1.49 30.39
CA GLN A 60 -9.72 1.36 31.76
C GLN A 60 -8.35 0.64 31.83
N SER A 61 -7.92 -0.04 30.76
CA SER A 61 -6.62 -0.71 30.66
C SER A 61 -5.76 -0.12 29.54
N LEU A 62 -5.06 0.97 29.86
CA LEU A 62 -4.02 1.57 29.00
C LEU A 62 -3.09 0.55 28.32
N PRO A 63 -2.67 -0.56 28.97
CA PRO A 63 -1.81 -1.56 28.34
C PRO A 63 -2.44 -2.26 27.14
N ALA A 64 -3.75 -2.55 27.19
CA ALA A 64 -4.45 -3.24 26.11
C ALA A 64 -4.58 -2.35 24.87
N LEU A 65 -4.82 -1.05 25.06
CA LEU A 65 -4.84 -0.05 23.98
C LEU A 65 -3.47 0.11 23.34
N VAL A 66 -2.41 0.24 24.15
CA VAL A 66 -1.03 0.36 23.66
C VAL A 66 -0.65 -0.90 22.88
N ALA A 67 -0.86 -2.10 23.44
CA ALA A 67 -0.53 -3.36 22.78
C ALA A 67 -1.26 -3.51 21.43
N SER A 68 -2.56 -3.21 21.39
CA SER A 68 -3.35 -3.29 20.15
C SER A 68 -2.83 -2.31 19.08
N THR A 69 -2.48 -1.09 19.48
CA THR A 69 -1.94 -0.07 18.58
C THR A 69 -0.58 -0.47 18.04
N VAL A 70 0.32 -0.99 18.89
CA VAL A 70 1.64 -1.48 18.48
C VAL A 70 1.53 -2.61 17.48
N ILE A 71 0.63 -3.58 17.71
CA ILE A 71 0.42 -4.71 16.79
C ILE A 71 -0.08 -4.21 15.43
N LEU A 72 -1.05 -3.29 15.43
CA LEU A 72 -1.58 -2.71 14.20
C LEU A 72 -0.49 -1.92 13.45
N ALA A 73 0.25 -1.06 14.16
CA ALA A 73 1.33 -0.26 13.62
C ALA A 73 2.42 -1.14 13.01
N ALA A 74 2.86 -2.19 13.72
CA ALA A 74 3.85 -3.15 13.21
C ALA A 74 3.37 -3.85 11.94
N GLY A 75 2.09 -4.23 11.86
CA GLY A 75 1.50 -4.83 10.67
C GLY A 75 1.48 -3.87 9.47
N VAL A 76 1.12 -2.60 9.69
CA VAL A 76 1.13 -1.56 8.64
C VAL A 76 2.57 -1.28 8.19
N SER A 77 3.50 -1.06 9.12
CA SER A 77 4.91 -0.82 8.81
C SER A 77 5.53 -1.97 8.02
N PHE A 78 5.15 -3.22 8.28
CA PHE A 78 5.65 -4.36 7.52
C PHE A 78 5.22 -4.34 6.05
N VAL A 79 3.97 -3.96 5.77
CA VAL A 79 3.45 -3.82 4.41
C VAL A 79 4.07 -2.62 3.71
N GLU A 80 4.20 -1.49 4.40
CA GLU A 80 4.85 -0.27 3.87
C GLU A 80 6.31 -0.52 3.54
N LEU A 81 7.04 -1.20 4.43
CA LEU A 81 8.45 -1.55 4.22
C LEU A 81 8.63 -2.34 2.92
N ALA A 82 7.72 -3.25 2.60
CA ALA A 82 7.78 -3.98 1.33
C ALA A 82 7.59 -3.08 0.10
N CYS A 83 6.84 -1.99 0.22
CA CYS A 83 6.54 -1.06 -0.86
C CYS A 83 7.59 0.06 -1.01
N THR A 84 8.28 0.44 0.08
CA THR A 84 9.26 1.53 0.09
C THR A 84 10.72 1.06 0.24
N ALA A 85 10.97 -0.25 0.37
CA ALA A 85 12.29 -0.85 0.58
C ALA A 85 13.37 -0.41 -0.44
N GLY A 86 13.00 0.02 -1.65
CA GLY A 86 13.95 0.55 -2.63
C GLY A 86 14.65 1.84 -2.17
N PHE A 87 13.96 2.70 -1.44
CA PHE A 87 14.46 4.02 -1.06
C PHE A 87 15.57 3.94 0.03
N PRO A 88 15.43 3.13 1.10
CA PRO A 88 16.51 2.87 2.04
C PRO A 88 17.78 2.29 1.40
N VAL A 89 17.64 1.40 0.41
CA VAL A 89 18.78 0.80 -0.29
C VAL A 89 19.54 1.86 -1.09
N LEU A 90 18.82 2.70 -1.84
CA LEU A 90 19.42 3.81 -2.59
C LEU A 90 20.15 4.79 -1.67
N TRP A 91 19.50 5.21 -0.59
CA TRP A 91 20.10 6.12 0.38
C TRP A 91 21.38 5.54 1.00
N THR A 92 21.34 4.26 1.38
CA THR A 92 22.50 3.58 2.00
C THR A 92 23.67 3.49 1.01
N ASN A 93 23.42 3.20 -0.27
CA ASN A 93 24.47 3.18 -1.30
C ASN A 93 25.12 4.56 -1.48
N ILE A 94 24.32 5.62 -1.59
CA ILE A 94 24.84 6.99 -1.76
C ILE A 94 25.68 7.42 -0.55
N VAL A 95 25.24 7.08 0.65
CA VAL A 95 25.94 7.44 1.89
C VAL A 95 27.23 6.62 2.06
N ALA A 96 27.22 5.33 1.69
CA ALA A 96 28.40 4.47 1.70
C ALA A 96 29.48 4.93 0.71
N ASP A 97 29.09 5.40 -0.48
CA ASP A 97 30.02 5.91 -1.50
C ASP A 97 30.75 7.20 -1.08
N ARG A 98 30.27 7.90 -0.05
CA ARG A 98 30.79 9.20 0.39
C ARG A 98 31.64 9.14 1.65
N ASP A 99 31.93 7.93 2.16
CA ASP A 99 32.78 7.66 3.32
C ASP A 99 32.56 8.62 4.50
N VAL A 100 31.29 8.85 4.82
CA VAL A 100 30.87 9.82 5.85
C VAL A 100 31.22 9.32 7.25
N SER A 101 31.59 10.26 8.13
CA SER A 101 31.85 9.94 9.54
C SER A 101 30.61 9.33 10.22
N PRO A 102 30.77 8.48 11.25
CA PRO A 102 29.64 7.87 11.96
C PRO A 102 28.64 8.87 12.54
N VAL A 103 29.13 10.05 12.95
CA VAL A 103 28.29 11.14 13.47
C VAL A 103 27.45 11.75 12.36
N ALA A 104 28.05 12.01 11.19
CA ALA A 104 27.33 12.52 10.03
C ALA A 104 26.31 11.50 9.51
N PHE A 105 26.66 10.21 9.50
CA PHE A 105 25.73 9.11 9.20
C PHE A 105 24.52 9.13 10.14
N GLY A 106 24.73 9.20 11.45
CA GLY A 106 23.65 9.24 12.44
C GLY A 106 22.74 10.47 12.27
N ALA A 107 23.32 11.64 11.99
CA ALA A 107 22.57 12.86 11.73
C ALA A 107 21.73 12.78 10.45
N LEU A 108 22.31 12.27 9.35
CA LEU A 108 21.60 12.07 8.09
C LEU A 108 20.49 11.02 8.21
N LEU A 109 20.73 9.94 8.96
CA LEU A 109 19.71 8.92 9.23
C LEU A 109 18.56 9.49 10.08
N GLY A 110 18.87 10.28 11.11
CA GLY A 110 17.86 10.95 11.93
C GLY A 110 17.01 11.93 11.10
N LEU A 111 17.66 12.71 10.23
CA LEU A 111 16.96 13.61 9.32
C LEU A 111 16.07 12.85 8.32
N TYR A 112 16.57 11.75 7.76
CA TYR A 112 15.81 10.86 6.88
C TYR A 112 14.55 10.35 7.59
N MET A 113 14.68 9.80 8.80
CA MET A 113 13.55 9.24 9.55
C MET A 113 12.54 10.32 9.95
N LEU A 114 13.01 11.52 10.27
CA LEU A 114 12.14 12.65 10.58
C LEU A 114 11.30 13.07 9.37
N ILE A 115 11.92 13.20 8.19
CA ILE A 115 11.20 13.57 6.96
C ILE A 115 10.18 12.50 6.60
N TYR A 116 10.58 11.22 6.66
CA TYR A 116 9.71 10.07 6.42
C TYR A 116 8.47 10.16 7.32
N GLN A 117 8.69 10.21 8.64
CA GLN A 117 7.62 10.28 9.62
C GLN A 117 6.68 11.48 9.45
N LEU A 118 7.20 12.62 9.00
CA LEU A 118 6.40 13.82 8.71
C LEU A 118 5.51 13.60 7.48
N ASP A 119 5.99 12.95 6.43
CA ASP A 119 5.18 12.68 5.24
C ASP A 119 4.02 11.73 5.55
N GLU A 120 4.25 10.67 6.34
CA GLU A 120 3.17 9.77 6.73
C GLU A 120 2.17 10.46 7.64
N LEU A 121 2.62 11.35 8.54
CA LEU A 121 1.74 12.11 9.41
C LEU A 121 0.83 13.05 8.60
N VAL A 122 1.37 13.67 7.54
CA VAL A 122 0.61 14.51 6.61
C VAL A 122 -0.42 13.66 5.86
N ILE A 123 -0.02 12.55 5.24
CA ILE A 123 -0.90 11.67 4.48
C ILE A 123 -2.01 11.12 5.39
N PHE A 124 -1.65 10.63 6.58
CA PHE A 124 -2.59 10.14 7.58
C PHE A 124 -3.55 11.24 8.05
N GLY A 125 -3.03 12.43 8.33
CA GLY A 125 -3.84 13.59 8.73
C GLY A 125 -4.87 13.97 7.66
N VAL A 126 -4.45 14.02 6.39
CA VAL A 126 -5.35 14.26 5.24
C VAL A 126 -6.39 13.16 5.14
N ALA A 127 -6.01 11.89 5.27
CA ALA A 127 -6.94 10.76 5.21
C ALA A 127 -7.99 10.83 6.33
N VAL A 128 -7.59 11.11 7.57
CA VAL A 128 -8.50 11.25 8.71
C VAL A 128 -9.45 12.45 8.55
N ALA A 129 -8.93 13.58 8.07
CA ALA A 129 -9.73 14.77 7.79
C ALA A 129 -10.75 14.50 6.67
N THR A 130 -10.32 13.82 5.61
CA THR A 130 -11.16 13.52 4.43
C THR A 130 -12.20 12.44 4.74
N MET A 131 -11.87 11.42 5.55
CA MET A 131 -12.82 10.37 5.95
C MET A 131 -14.02 10.91 6.74
N ARG A 132 -13.86 12.02 7.48
CA ARG A 132 -15.01 12.70 8.10
C ARG A 132 -15.97 13.30 7.08
N ALA A 133 -15.48 13.65 5.88
CA ALA A 133 -16.22 14.33 4.83
C ALA A 133 -16.68 13.41 3.68
N THR A 134 -16.02 12.27 3.43
CA THR A 134 -16.29 11.42 2.27
C THR A 134 -16.39 9.94 2.65
N LYS A 135 -17.55 9.33 2.40
CA LYS A 135 -17.67 7.86 2.41
C LYS A 135 -17.03 7.33 1.13
N LEU A 136 -15.91 6.61 1.27
CA LEU A 136 -15.27 5.93 0.15
C LEU A 136 -16.27 5.00 -0.55
N GLN A 137 -16.59 5.29 -1.80
CA GLN A 137 -17.48 4.47 -2.59
C GLN A 137 -16.79 3.18 -3.02
N GLU A 138 -17.54 2.09 -3.21
CA GLU A 138 -16.97 0.81 -3.64
C GLU A 138 -16.14 0.94 -4.93
N ARG A 139 -16.52 1.84 -5.84
CA ARG A 139 -15.78 2.14 -7.08
C ARG A 139 -14.40 2.77 -6.81
N GLN A 140 -14.31 3.69 -5.85
CA GLN A 140 -13.03 4.30 -5.45
C GLN A 140 -12.14 3.27 -4.78
N GLY A 141 -12.69 2.47 -3.86
CA GLY A 141 -11.95 1.38 -3.21
C GLY A 141 -11.43 0.34 -4.19
N ARG A 142 -12.23 -0.04 -5.20
CA ARG A 142 -11.80 -0.96 -6.27
C ARG A 142 -10.64 -0.38 -7.08
N THR A 143 -10.72 0.91 -7.43
CA THR A 143 -9.66 1.61 -8.18
C THR A 143 -8.36 1.69 -7.38
N LEU A 144 -8.43 2.01 -6.08
CA LEU A 144 -7.27 2.03 -5.19
C LEU A 144 -6.60 0.65 -5.08
N LYS A 145 -7.39 -0.43 -4.99
CA LYS A 145 -6.84 -1.80 -5.00
C LYS A 145 -6.08 -2.12 -6.28
N LEU A 146 -6.64 -1.77 -7.45
CA LEU A 146 -5.93 -2.01 -8.71
C LEU A 146 -4.62 -1.22 -8.77
N LEU A 147 -4.65 0.07 -8.43
CA LEU A 147 -3.45 0.92 -8.43
C LEU A 147 -2.38 0.37 -7.50
N SER A 148 -2.74 0.06 -6.25
CA SER A 148 -1.83 -0.53 -5.26
C SER A 148 -1.29 -1.88 -5.73
N GLY A 149 -2.14 -2.75 -6.28
CA GLY A 149 -1.74 -4.05 -6.80
C GLY A 149 -0.78 -3.96 -7.98
N MET A 150 -1.01 -3.04 -8.92
CA MET A 150 -0.11 -2.82 -10.06
C MET A 150 1.24 -2.24 -9.65
N LEU A 151 1.25 -1.32 -8.68
CA LEU A 151 2.48 -0.78 -8.10
C LEU A 151 3.29 -1.88 -7.41
N MET A 152 2.67 -2.64 -6.51
CA MET A 152 3.31 -3.77 -5.84
C MET A 152 3.83 -4.82 -6.82
N LEU A 153 3.08 -5.13 -7.89
CA LEU A 153 3.51 -6.07 -8.92
C LEU A 153 4.75 -5.56 -9.66
N SER A 154 4.75 -4.29 -10.06
CA SER A 154 5.87 -3.69 -10.77
C SER A 154 7.15 -3.70 -9.92
N LEU A 155 7.04 -3.35 -8.64
CA LEU A 155 8.16 -3.38 -7.70
C LEU A 155 8.65 -4.81 -7.48
N ALA A 156 7.76 -5.79 -7.30
CA ALA A 156 8.14 -7.19 -7.14
C ALA A 156 8.89 -7.72 -8.36
N ILE A 157 8.44 -7.41 -9.58
CA ILE A 157 9.09 -7.83 -10.83
C ILE A 157 10.48 -7.20 -10.94
N VAL A 158 10.59 -5.89 -10.75
CA VAL A 158 11.88 -5.18 -10.83
C VAL A 158 12.85 -5.70 -9.76
N MET A 159 12.37 -5.92 -8.55
CA MET A 159 13.12 -6.53 -7.46
C MET A 159 13.48 -7.99 -7.70
N ILE A 160 12.97 -8.71 -8.70
CA ILE A 160 13.43 -10.07 -9.02
C ILE A 160 14.33 -10.05 -10.25
N VAL A 161 13.93 -9.33 -11.30
CA VAL A 161 14.58 -9.37 -12.61
C VAL A 161 15.81 -8.46 -12.67
N ALA A 162 15.68 -7.20 -12.24
CA ALA A 162 16.71 -6.18 -12.45
C ALA A 162 16.64 -5.09 -11.36
N PRO A 163 17.25 -5.34 -10.18
CA PRO A 163 17.21 -4.38 -9.06
C PRO A 163 17.92 -3.08 -9.37
N SER A 164 18.89 -3.12 -10.29
CA SER A 164 19.66 -1.95 -10.71
C SER A 164 18.76 -0.86 -11.31
N LEU A 165 17.59 -1.21 -11.83
CA LEU A 165 16.58 -0.25 -12.29
C LEU A 165 16.02 0.63 -11.16
N LEU A 166 16.18 0.26 -9.89
CA LEU A 166 15.77 1.09 -8.75
C LEU A 166 16.91 1.98 -8.23
N ASN A 167 18.14 1.82 -8.74
CA ASN A 167 19.27 2.63 -8.30
C ASN A 167 19.26 4.02 -8.93
N ASP A 168 18.75 4.14 -10.16
CA ASP A 168 18.62 5.42 -10.83
C ASP A 168 17.22 6.01 -10.63
N VAL A 169 17.17 7.32 -10.34
CA VAL A 169 15.92 8.05 -10.15
C VAL A 169 15.07 8.01 -11.43
N GLY A 170 15.70 8.12 -12.59
CA GLY A 170 15.02 8.10 -13.89
C GLY A 170 14.34 6.77 -14.19
N THR A 171 15.05 5.65 -14.01
CA THR A 171 14.47 4.31 -14.24
C THR A 171 13.41 3.97 -13.19
N SER A 172 13.59 4.40 -11.94
CA SER A 172 12.57 4.27 -10.90
C SER A 172 11.28 5.00 -11.30
N LEU A 173 11.37 6.27 -11.70
CA LEU A 173 10.23 7.05 -12.16
C LEU A 173 9.54 6.41 -13.37
N LEU A 174 10.30 5.82 -14.29
CA LEU A 174 9.74 5.09 -15.43
C LEU A 174 8.95 3.85 -15.00
N VAL A 175 9.43 3.09 -14.00
CA VAL A 175 8.70 1.92 -13.46
C VAL A 175 7.37 2.37 -12.85
N PHE A 176 7.38 3.42 -12.02
CA PHE A 176 6.16 3.98 -11.42
C PHE A 176 5.20 4.53 -12.48
N ALA A 177 5.71 5.26 -13.48
CA ALA A 177 4.91 5.80 -14.57
C ALA A 177 4.31 4.69 -15.43
N ALA A 178 5.06 3.62 -15.72
CA ALA A 178 4.57 2.46 -16.46
C ALA A 178 3.49 1.72 -15.68
N ALA A 179 3.64 1.54 -14.36
CA ALA A 179 2.63 0.92 -13.50
C ALA A 179 1.34 1.76 -13.43
N ALA A 180 1.47 3.09 -13.29
CA ALA A 180 0.35 4.02 -13.31
C ALA A 180 -0.33 4.05 -14.68
N GLY A 181 0.44 4.05 -15.78
CA GLY A 181 -0.05 4.00 -17.14
C GLY A 181 -0.79 2.69 -17.45
N ALA A 182 -0.25 1.54 -17.04
CA ALA A 182 -0.91 0.25 -17.16
C ALA A 182 -2.21 0.21 -16.35
N THR A 183 -2.21 0.75 -15.13
CA THR A 183 -3.43 0.92 -14.31
C THR A 183 -4.46 1.78 -15.05
N GLY A 184 -4.04 2.92 -15.59
CA GLY A 184 -4.89 3.82 -16.37
C GLY A 184 -5.49 3.13 -17.60
N LEU A 185 -4.68 2.38 -18.35
CA LEU A 185 -5.13 1.60 -19.49
C LEU A 185 -6.17 0.55 -19.10
N ILE A 186 -5.92 -0.22 -18.03
CA ILE A 186 -6.88 -1.22 -17.52
C ILE A 186 -8.19 -0.55 -17.10
N LEU A 187 -8.12 0.61 -16.43
CA LEU A 187 -9.30 1.37 -16.04
C LEU A 187 -10.08 1.92 -17.24
N LEU A 188 -9.37 2.38 -18.28
CA LEU A 188 -9.99 2.83 -19.53
C LEU A 188 -10.66 1.67 -20.25
N LEU A 189 -9.98 0.53 -20.39
CA LEU A 189 -10.55 -0.67 -20.98
C LEU A 189 -11.76 -1.18 -20.19
N ASP A 190 -11.69 -1.22 -18.85
CA ASP A 190 -12.83 -1.61 -18.02
C ASP A 190 -14.01 -0.64 -18.18
N ARG A 191 -13.73 0.68 -18.26
CA ARG A 191 -14.76 1.68 -18.53
C ARG A 191 -15.37 1.50 -19.92
N VAL A 192 -14.56 1.31 -20.97
CA VAL A 192 -15.02 1.17 -22.35
C VAL A 192 -15.79 -0.14 -22.56
N ILE A 193 -15.31 -1.26 -22.02
CA ILE A 193 -15.94 -2.58 -22.17
C ILE A 193 -17.22 -2.71 -21.33
N ARG A 194 -17.27 -2.11 -20.12
CA ARG A 194 -18.47 -2.13 -19.27
C ARG A 194 -19.41 -0.94 -19.46
N SER A 195 -19.07 0.03 -20.31
CA SER A 195 -19.90 1.19 -20.66
C SER A 195 -21.18 0.85 -21.45
N PRO A 196 -21.26 -0.15 -22.35
CA PRO A 196 -22.47 -0.34 -23.15
C PRO A 196 -23.65 -0.93 -22.36
N TRP A 197 -23.40 -1.56 -21.19
CA TRP A 197 -24.41 -2.34 -20.45
C TRP A 197 -25.04 -1.61 -19.25
N ARG A 198 -24.62 -0.38 -18.94
CA ARG A 198 -25.21 0.41 -17.83
C ARG A 198 -26.06 1.58 -18.30
N ALA A 199 -26.25 1.74 -19.61
CA ALA A 199 -27.20 2.67 -20.20
C ALA A 199 -28.51 1.93 -20.51
N THR A 200 -29.14 1.32 -19.51
CA THR A 200 -30.59 1.09 -19.60
C THR A 200 -31.24 2.35 -19.06
N PRO A 201 -31.98 3.13 -19.87
CA PRO A 201 -32.84 4.16 -19.34
C PRO A 201 -33.77 3.49 -18.33
N ALA A 202 -33.99 4.13 -17.19
CA ALA A 202 -35.14 3.81 -16.36
C ALA A 202 -36.41 4.08 -17.19
N ALA A 203 -36.82 3.11 -18.00
CA ALA A 203 -38.17 3.00 -18.53
C ALA A 203 -39.06 2.73 -17.32
N THR A 204 -39.77 3.76 -16.86
CA THR A 204 -41.20 3.94 -17.16
C THR A 204 -42.05 2.80 -16.60
N ASP A 205 -42.63 3.06 -15.45
CA ASP A 205 -43.97 2.68 -14.98
C ASP A 205 -44.15 3.57 -13.72
N ARG A 206 -44.96 4.64 -13.61
CA ARG A 206 -46.21 5.12 -14.19
C ARG A 206 -47.36 4.09 -14.17
N HIS A 207 -48.28 4.36 -13.24
CA HIS A 207 -49.63 3.82 -13.07
C HIS A 207 -49.64 2.42 -12.40
N SER A 208 -50.41 2.14 -11.36
CA SER A 208 -51.70 2.69 -10.88
C SER A 208 -51.98 2.13 -9.48
#